data_AF-A0AA36J5U5-F1
#
_entry.id   AF-A0AA36J5U5-F1
#
_cell.length_a   1.000
_cell.length_b   1.000
_cell.length_c   1.000
_cell.angle_alpha   90.00
_cell.angle_beta   90.00
_cell.angle_gamma   90.00
#
_symmetry.space_group_name_H-M   'P 1'
#
loop_
_entity.id
_entity.type
_entity.pdbx_description
1 polymer ?
#
loop_
_entity_poly.entity_id
_entity_poly.type
_entity_poly.pdbx_seq_one_letter_code
_entity_poly.pdbx_strand_id
1 'polypeptide(L)'
;MRAHRHAPKHNFTRVVFLDVDGVLNSAAEHAAGSDYIPVGSGGLWLERNLLLRLRDLLHVGQAHVVVSSSWRREQAAIEALKIACAQVGIALWRFIGQTCEIRVGRTAASRRVAEIQAYLRCSAQLGVQQWVALDDMDLASQCPQHLRKNMIRTDPHHGLQPEQVQAALQVFGLSENRWESPPQGKGIILDIDGTLIDTASHSPLQPAYSQEALAIYGRPHLQTFLDFCFENFAGVALWSTSDEEWCKLVVDKEGHTQRGRPAEPASSAQSAAGASSGASNTAASICATRREKRYRSARSCGRFGSPAPGELAAFTERAASLSRPSFDASSEASAEDEELLKLMRYLETEVLPLEDVRSHTCPR
;
A
#
# COMPACT_ATOMS: atom_id res chain seq x y z
N MET A 1 -14.08 -15.01 -36.21
CA MET A 1 -13.49 -15.44 -34.91
C MET A 1 -12.80 -14.23 -34.29
N ARG A 2 -13.33 -13.66 -33.20
CA ARG A 2 -12.68 -12.55 -32.49
C ARG A 2 -11.57 -13.12 -31.61
N ALA A 3 -10.33 -12.68 -31.82
CA ALA A 3 -9.22 -13.02 -30.94
C ALA A 3 -9.54 -12.47 -29.53
N HIS A 4 -9.73 -13.36 -28.56
CA HIS A 4 -9.78 -12.97 -27.17
C HIS A 4 -8.43 -12.36 -26.80
N ARG A 5 -8.37 -11.03 -26.68
CA ARG A 5 -7.23 -10.36 -26.06
C ARG A 5 -7.17 -10.88 -24.63
N HIS A 6 -6.15 -11.69 -24.32
CA HIS A 6 -5.90 -12.11 -22.95
C HIS A 6 -5.67 -10.86 -22.10
N ALA A 7 -6.54 -10.63 -21.12
CA ALA A 7 -6.33 -9.61 -20.12
C ALA A 7 -4.94 -9.81 -19.48
N PRO A 8 -4.21 -8.73 -19.15
CA PRO A 8 -2.88 -8.82 -18.57
C PRO A 8 -2.95 -9.62 -17.25
N LYS A 9 -2.30 -10.79 -17.22
CA LYS A 9 -2.23 -11.65 -16.04
C LYS A 9 -1.59 -10.85 -14.91
N HIS A 10 -2.30 -10.75 -13.79
CA HIS A 10 -1.74 -10.22 -12.55
C HIS A 10 -0.75 -11.24 -12.00
N ASN A 11 0.48 -10.82 -11.68
CA ASN A 11 1.51 -11.69 -11.11
C ASN A 11 1.64 -11.41 -9.62
N PHE A 12 0.86 -12.09 -8.80
CA PHE A 12 0.97 -12.03 -7.34
C PHE A 12 2.04 -13.02 -6.88
N THR A 13 3.30 -12.60 -6.88
CA THR A 13 4.45 -13.50 -6.64
C THR A 13 4.42 -14.15 -5.25
N ARG A 14 3.93 -13.43 -4.23
CA ARG A 14 3.89 -13.86 -2.83
C ARG A 14 2.50 -13.72 -2.23
N VAL A 15 2.03 -14.79 -1.59
CA VAL A 15 0.69 -14.85 -0.99
C VAL A 15 0.73 -15.38 0.45
N VAL A 16 -0.03 -14.74 1.32
CA VAL A 16 -0.36 -15.19 2.68
C VAL A 16 -1.80 -15.71 2.67
N PHE A 17 -1.97 -17.01 2.92
CA PHE A 17 -3.26 -17.60 3.27
C PHE A 17 -3.50 -17.35 4.76
N LEU A 18 -4.50 -16.53 5.06
CA LEU A 18 -4.68 -15.96 6.39
C LEU A 18 -5.91 -16.57 7.06
N ASP A 19 -5.72 -17.30 8.16
CA ASP A 19 -6.79 -17.43 9.15
C ASP A 19 -6.89 -16.16 10.00
N VAL A 20 -8.06 -15.94 10.59
CA VAL A 20 -8.31 -14.83 11.49
C VAL A 20 -8.28 -15.34 12.93
N ASP A 21 -9.16 -16.29 13.24
CA ASP A 21 -9.30 -16.88 14.58
C ASP A 21 -7.97 -17.52 15.04
N GLY A 22 -7.46 -17.12 16.20
CA GLY A 22 -6.19 -17.63 16.73
C GLY A 22 -4.94 -17.10 16.03
N VAL A 23 -5.09 -16.20 15.04
CA VAL A 23 -3.99 -15.53 14.32
C VAL A 23 -4.00 -14.02 14.60
N LEU A 24 -5.15 -13.36 14.39
CA LEU A 24 -5.33 -11.90 14.56
C LEU A 24 -6.16 -11.53 15.78
N ASN A 25 -6.67 -12.53 16.48
CA ASN A 25 -7.28 -12.46 17.79
C ASN A 25 -6.80 -13.65 18.60
N SER A 26 -6.45 -13.41 19.85
CA SER A 26 -6.07 -14.45 20.79
C SER A 26 -7.23 -14.84 21.70
N ALA A 27 -7.22 -16.09 22.14
CA ALA A 27 -8.09 -16.62 23.18
C ALA A 27 -7.64 -16.20 24.59
N ALA A 28 -6.54 -15.44 24.72
CA ALA A 28 -6.18 -14.84 25.98
C ALA A 28 -7.31 -13.89 26.41
N GLU A 29 -8.02 -14.30 27.47
CA GLU A 29 -9.08 -13.51 28.10
C GLU A 29 -8.58 -12.08 28.28
N HIS A 30 -9.27 -11.13 27.63
CA HIS A 30 -9.31 -9.70 27.92
C HIS A 30 -8.23 -9.26 28.92
N ALA A 31 -6.97 -9.35 28.52
CA ALA A 31 -5.88 -8.91 29.39
C ALA A 31 -6.10 -7.41 29.50
N ALA A 32 -6.60 -6.97 30.66
CA ALA A 32 -7.14 -5.64 30.85
C ALA A 32 -6.12 -4.59 30.35
N GLY A 33 -6.36 -4.04 29.15
CA GLY A 33 -5.44 -3.09 28.51
C GLY A 33 -5.02 -3.37 27.06
N SER A 34 -5.43 -4.47 26.41
CA SER A 34 -5.15 -4.66 24.98
C SER A 34 -5.91 -3.66 24.09
N ASP A 35 -5.22 -3.12 23.08
CA ASP A 35 -5.77 -2.24 22.04
C ASP A 35 -6.55 -3.11 21.02
N TYR A 36 -7.86 -3.20 21.21
CA TYR A 36 -8.76 -4.01 20.39
C TYR A 36 -9.53 -3.15 19.38
N ILE A 37 -9.70 -3.69 18.17
CA ILE A 37 -10.58 -3.14 17.15
C ILE A 37 -11.86 -4.00 17.14
N PRO A 38 -13.02 -3.45 17.55
CA PRO A 38 -14.28 -4.19 17.49
C PRO A 38 -14.70 -4.41 16.04
N VAL A 39 -15.15 -5.63 15.74
CA VAL A 39 -15.55 -6.06 14.40
C VAL A 39 -17.03 -6.41 14.42
N GLY A 40 -17.86 -5.46 13.99
CA GLY A 40 -19.31 -5.63 13.95
C GLY A 40 -19.97 -5.78 15.33
N SER A 41 -21.23 -6.22 15.34
CA SER A 41 -22.07 -6.31 16.55
C SER A 41 -21.97 -7.66 17.28
N GLY A 42 -21.22 -8.62 16.72
CA GLY A 42 -21.21 -10.02 17.16
C GLY A 42 -20.20 -10.34 18.28
N GLY A 43 -19.56 -9.33 18.85
CA GLY A 43 -18.47 -9.55 19.81
C GLY A 43 -17.24 -10.20 19.17
N LEU A 44 -17.00 -9.96 17.88
CA LEU A 44 -15.72 -10.26 17.24
C LEU A 44 -14.78 -9.09 17.50
N TRP A 45 -13.51 -9.38 17.76
CA TRP A 45 -12.47 -8.38 17.95
C TRP A 45 -11.21 -8.79 17.20
N LEU A 46 -10.42 -7.80 16.82
CA LEU A 46 -9.06 -7.99 16.31
C LEU A 46 -8.09 -7.25 17.22
N GLU A 47 -6.91 -7.81 17.43
CA GLU A 47 -5.88 -7.17 18.23
C GLU A 47 -4.98 -6.32 17.35
N ARG A 48 -4.85 -5.04 17.69
CA ARG A 48 -4.10 -4.09 16.87
C ARG A 48 -2.63 -4.48 16.70
N ASN A 49 -2.01 -5.02 17.74
CA ASN A 49 -0.61 -5.46 17.68
C ASN A 49 -0.41 -6.63 16.70
N LEU A 50 -1.38 -7.54 16.60
CA LEU A 50 -1.33 -8.67 15.66
C LEU A 50 -1.53 -8.17 14.21
N LEU A 51 -2.42 -7.20 14.02
CA LEU A 51 -2.59 -6.52 12.73
C LEU A 51 -1.34 -5.74 12.30
N LEU A 52 -0.65 -5.07 13.22
CA LEU A 52 0.62 -4.39 12.92
C LEU A 52 1.71 -5.38 12.49
N ARG A 53 1.77 -6.56 13.11
CA ARG A 53 2.69 -7.64 12.70
C ARG A 53 2.34 -8.19 11.32
N LEU A 54 1.05 -8.39 11.03
CA LEU A 54 0.58 -8.76 9.69
C LEU A 54 0.98 -7.69 8.67
N ARG A 55 0.79 -6.41 8.98
CA ARG A 55 1.20 -5.30 8.11
C ARG A 55 2.68 -5.38 7.78
N ASP A 56 3.52 -5.56 8.78
CA ASP A 56 4.96 -5.62 8.58
C ASP A 56 5.36 -6.84 7.74
N LEU A 57 4.74 -8.01 7.97
CA LEU A 57 4.91 -9.19 7.13
C LEU A 57 4.53 -8.91 5.66
N LEU A 58 3.36 -8.32 5.41
CA LEU A 58 2.89 -8.03 4.06
C LEU A 58 3.78 -7.01 3.36
N HIS A 59 4.22 -5.98 4.09
CA HIS A 59 5.07 -4.93 3.57
C HIS A 59 6.48 -5.43 3.24
N VAL A 60 7.16 -6.09 4.18
CA VAL A 60 8.51 -6.64 3.97
C VAL A 60 8.48 -7.78 2.96
N GLY A 61 7.46 -8.63 3.07
CA GLY A 61 7.22 -9.74 2.13
C GLY A 61 6.84 -9.28 0.73
N GLN A 62 6.33 -8.06 0.55
CA GLN A 62 5.63 -7.64 -0.67
C GLN A 62 4.55 -8.68 -1.05
N ALA A 63 3.81 -9.12 -0.03
CA ALA A 63 2.87 -10.22 -0.13
C ALA A 63 1.43 -9.73 -0.16
N HIS A 64 0.56 -10.56 -0.71
CA HIS A 64 -0.88 -10.34 -0.78
C HIS A 64 -1.61 -11.32 0.12
N VAL A 65 -2.84 -11.00 0.50
CA VAL A 65 -3.68 -11.82 1.37
C VAL A 65 -4.72 -12.57 0.56
N VAL A 66 -4.81 -13.87 0.81
CA VAL A 66 -5.97 -14.70 0.48
C VAL A 66 -6.62 -15.12 1.79
N VAL A 67 -7.87 -14.72 2.02
CA VAL A 67 -8.54 -15.08 3.27
C VAL A 67 -8.86 -16.56 3.27
N SER A 68 -8.28 -17.27 4.23
CA SER A 68 -8.48 -18.71 4.46
C SER A 68 -8.99 -18.89 5.88
N SER A 69 -10.13 -18.28 6.20
CA SER A 69 -10.74 -18.26 7.52
C SER A 69 -12.22 -18.58 7.47
N SER A 70 -12.81 -19.04 8.58
CA SER A 70 -14.27 -19.18 8.73
C SER A 70 -15.01 -17.87 8.40
N TRP A 71 -14.38 -16.72 8.65
CA TRP A 71 -14.90 -15.37 8.41
C TRP A 71 -15.33 -15.13 6.96
N ARG A 72 -14.74 -15.83 5.99
CA ARG A 72 -15.09 -15.71 4.56
C ARG A 72 -16.52 -16.14 4.21
N ARG A 73 -17.21 -16.80 5.14
CA ARG A 73 -18.63 -17.19 4.99
C ARG A 73 -19.57 -16.00 5.12
N GLU A 74 -19.12 -14.92 5.76
CA GLU A 74 -19.93 -13.76 6.08
C GLU A 74 -19.29 -12.50 5.49
N GLN A 75 -19.94 -11.89 4.50
CA GLN A 75 -19.39 -10.70 3.83
C GLN A 75 -19.11 -9.56 4.83
N ALA A 76 -19.98 -9.40 5.83
CA ALA A 76 -19.80 -8.40 6.89
C ALA A 76 -18.50 -8.62 7.69
N ALA A 77 -18.12 -9.87 7.97
CA ALA A 77 -16.88 -10.19 8.68
C ALA A 77 -15.65 -9.88 7.83
N ILE A 78 -15.68 -10.18 6.53
CA ILE A 78 -14.59 -9.82 5.60
C ILE A 78 -14.41 -8.30 5.48
N GLU A 79 -15.50 -7.56 5.34
CA GLU A 79 -15.40 -6.09 5.25
C GLU A 79 -14.91 -5.48 6.56
N ALA A 80 -15.34 -6.01 7.70
CA ALA A 80 -14.85 -5.55 8.98
C ALA A 80 -13.36 -5.89 9.22
N LEU A 81 -12.88 -7.07 8.77
CA LEU A 81 -11.45 -7.40 8.75
C LEU A 81 -10.66 -6.40 7.89
N LYS A 82 -11.14 -6.11 6.68
CA LYS A 82 -10.52 -5.15 5.76
C LYS A 82 -10.45 -3.75 6.36
N ILE A 83 -11.52 -3.28 6.99
CA ILE A 83 -11.55 -1.97 7.67
C ILE A 83 -10.53 -1.93 8.81
N ALA A 84 -10.46 -2.97 9.65
CA ALA A 84 -9.48 -3.06 10.73
C ALA A 84 -8.03 -3.12 10.21
N CYS A 85 -7.79 -3.84 9.12
CA CYS A 85 -6.50 -3.85 8.43
C CYS A 85 -6.16 -2.46 7.86
N ALA A 86 -7.12 -1.77 7.26
CA ALA A 86 -6.92 -0.41 6.78
C ALA A 86 -6.50 0.52 7.93
N GLN A 87 -7.16 0.41 9.10
CA GLN A 87 -6.85 1.17 10.34
C GLN A 87 -5.40 1.07 10.84
N VAL A 88 -4.68 0.00 10.48
CA VAL A 88 -3.24 -0.14 10.78
C VAL A 88 -2.33 0.16 9.60
N GLY A 89 -2.89 0.60 8.48
CA GLY A 89 -2.20 0.90 7.23
C GLY A 89 -1.84 -0.33 6.43
N ILE A 90 -2.75 -1.32 6.34
CA ILE A 90 -2.72 -2.38 5.32
C ILE A 90 -3.72 -2.00 4.23
N ALA A 91 -3.22 -1.70 3.05
CA ALA A 91 -4.06 -1.27 1.96
C ALA A 91 -5.00 -2.39 1.45
N LEU A 92 -6.25 -2.02 1.12
CA LEU A 92 -7.33 -2.97 0.78
C LEU A 92 -7.04 -3.82 -0.47
N TRP A 93 -6.28 -3.28 -1.42
CA TRP A 93 -5.88 -3.99 -2.65
C TRP A 93 -4.94 -5.18 -2.38
N ARG A 94 -4.35 -5.27 -1.17
CA ARG A 94 -3.56 -6.44 -0.75
C ARG A 94 -4.44 -7.69 -0.64
N PHE A 95 -5.75 -7.57 -0.50
CA PHE A 95 -6.69 -8.70 -0.43
C PHE A 95 -7.09 -9.14 -1.84
N ILE A 96 -6.48 -10.23 -2.32
CA ILE A 96 -6.63 -10.69 -3.72
C ILE A 96 -7.63 -11.83 -3.87
N GLY A 97 -8.21 -12.32 -2.78
CA GLY A 97 -9.27 -13.33 -2.83
C GLY A 97 -9.49 -14.04 -1.51
N GLN A 98 -10.20 -15.16 -1.60
CA GLN A 98 -10.51 -16.05 -0.48
C GLN A 98 -10.55 -17.50 -0.96
N THR A 99 -10.24 -18.45 -0.07
CA THR A 99 -10.34 -19.87 -0.43
C THR A 99 -11.81 -20.31 -0.52
N CYS A 100 -12.10 -21.30 -1.37
CA CYS A 100 -13.44 -21.90 -1.41
C CYS A 100 -13.74 -22.65 -0.10
N GLU A 101 -15.00 -22.99 0.14
CA GLU A 101 -15.37 -23.92 1.20
C GLU A 101 -15.34 -25.35 0.68
N ILE A 102 -14.53 -26.22 1.29
CA ILE A 102 -14.53 -27.65 1.01
C ILE A 102 -15.09 -28.38 2.21
N ARG A 103 -16.24 -29.06 2.03
CA ARG A 103 -16.91 -29.81 3.11
C ARG A 103 -16.36 -31.22 3.29
N VAL A 104 -15.57 -31.71 2.34
CA VAL A 104 -14.99 -33.06 2.35
C VAL A 104 -13.65 -33.05 3.08
N GLY A 105 -13.56 -33.79 4.17
CA GLY A 105 -12.35 -33.93 4.99
C GLY A 105 -12.67 -34.40 6.39
N ARG A 106 -11.75 -35.14 7.02
CA ARG A 106 -11.96 -35.72 8.36
C ARG A 106 -11.84 -34.69 9.48
N THR A 107 -11.06 -33.63 9.26
CA THR A 107 -10.72 -32.60 10.25
C THR A 107 -10.86 -31.21 9.63
N ALA A 108 -11.02 -30.17 10.46
CA ALA A 108 -11.01 -28.79 9.98
C ALA A 108 -9.69 -28.43 9.27
N ALA A 109 -8.56 -28.83 9.86
CA ALA A 109 -7.23 -28.65 9.28
C ALA A 109 -7.08 -29.33 7.90
N SER A 110 -7.55 -30.57 7.73
CA SER A 110 -7.48 -31.26 6.42
C SER A 110 -8.35 -30.59 5.36
N ARG A 111 -9.52 -30.05 5.75
CA ARG A 111 -10.36 -29.24 4.85
C ARG A 111 -9.63 -27.96 4.45
N ARG A 112 -9.07 -27.22 5.40
CA ARG A 112 -8.29 -25.98 5.14
C ARG A 112 -7.12 -26.22 4.18
N VAL A 113 -6.35 -27.30 4.39
CA VAL A 113 -5.28 -27.68 3.45
C VAL A 113 -5.82 -27.95 2.04
N ALA A 114 -6.94 -28.67 1.92
CA ALA A 114 -7.55 -28.94 0.62
C ALA A 114 -8.03 -27.66 -0.08
N GLU A 115 -8.57 -26.70 0.68
CA GLU A 115 -9.02 -25.39 0.19
C GLU A 115 -7.86 -24.56 -0.37
N ILE A 116 -6.75 -24.49 0.37
CA ILE A 116 -5.52 -23.81 -0.06
C ILE A 116 -4.97 -24.47 -1.33
N GLN A 117 -4.90 -25.80 -1.37
CA GLN A 117 -4.44 -26.53 -2.57
C GLN A 117 -5.37 -26.33 -3.77
N ALA A 118 -6.68 -26.28 -3.56
CA ALA A 118 -7.64 -25.95 -4.62
C ALA A 118 -7.41 -24.53 -5.14
N TYR A 119 -7.21 -23.55 -4.25
CA TYR A 119 -6.88 -22.18 -4.64
C TYR A 119 -5.58 -22.13 -5.44
N LEU A 120 -4.50 -22.78 -4.99
CA LEU A 120 -3.20 -22.80 -5.67
C LEU A 120 -3.27 -23.42 -7.08
N ARG A 121 -4.09 -24.46 -7.28
CA ARG A 121 -4.30 -25.05 -8.61
C ARG A 121 -5.01 -24.09 -9.57
N CYS A 122 -6.04 -23.39 -9.09
CA CYS A 122 -6.79 -22.44 -9.91
C CYS A 122 -6.01 -21.13 -10.15
N SER A 123 -5.22 -20.71 -9.15
CA SER A 123 -4.43 -19.48 -9.15
C SER A 123 -3.07 -19.63 -9.83
N ALA A 124 -2.77 -20.75 -10.48
CA ALA A 124 -1.61 -20.86 -11.37
C ALA A 124 -1.62 -19.75 -12.45
N GLN A 125 -2.80 -19.23 -12.80
CA GLN A 125 -2.97 -18.08 -13.69
C GLN A 125 -2.57 -16.73 -13.08
N LEU A 126 -2.55 -16.63 -11.74
CA LEU A 126 -2.18 -15.46 -10.96
C LEU A 126 -0.66 -15.36 -10.68
N GLY A 127 0.13 -16.33 -11.16
CA GLY A 127 1.60 -16.27 -11.03
C GLY A 127 2.12 -16.38 -9.59
N VAL A 128 1.40 -17.09 -8.70
CA VAL A 128 1.86 -17.34 -7.33
C VAL A 128 3.11 -18.20 -7.33
N GLN A 129 4.24 -17.64 -6.89
CA GLN A 129 5.54 -18.32 -6.85
C GLN A 129 5.89 -18.82 -5.44
N GLN A 130 5.54 -18.03 -4.44
CA GLN A 130 5.81 -18.31 -3.03
C GLN A 130 4.55 -18.05 -2.22
N TRP A 131 4.32 -18.85 -1.19
CA TRP A 131 3.15 -18.69 -0.36
C TRP A 131 3.39 -19.23 1.05
N VAL A 132 2.62 -18.71 2.00
CA VAL A 132 2.61 -19.17 3.39
C VAL A 132 1.17 -19.22 3.88
N ALA A 133 0.85 -20.17 4.77
CA ALA A 133 -0.40 -20.20 5.51
C ALA A 133 -0.12 -19.87 6.98
N LEU A 134 -0.84 -18.88 7.51
CA LEU A 134 -0.83 -18.50 8.92
C LEU A 134 -2.15 -18.97 9.53
N ASP A 135 -2.07 -19.89 10.47
CA ASP A 135 -3.23 -20.63 10.99
C ASP A 135 -2.93 -21.14 12.39
N ASP A 136 -3.91 -21.18 13.28
CA ASP A 136 -3.73 -21.71 14.64
C ASP A 136 -3.83 -23.26 14.67
N MET A 137 -4.42 -23.85 13.63
CA MET A 137 -4.49 -25.29 13.44
C MET A 137 -3.15 -25.87 12.98
N ASP A 138 -2.91 -27.15 13.32
CA ASP A 138 -1.76 -27.91 12.81
C ASP A 138 -1.98 -28.37 11.35
N LEU A 139 -1.93 -27.43 10.41
CA LEU A 139 -2.03 -27.73 8.97
C LEU A 139 -0.88 -28.60 8.47
N ALA A 140 0.32 -28.45 9.06
CA ALA A 140 1.52 -29.18 8.66
C ALA A 140 1.36 -30.70 8.84
N SER A 141 0.65 -31.13 9.89
CA SER A 141 0.32 -32.56 10.10
C SER A 141 -0.56 -33.15 9.00
N GLN A 142 -1.33 -32.32 8.29
CA GLN A 142 -2.30 -32.74 7.29
C GLN A 142 -1.78 -32.62 5.84
N CYS A 143 -0.63 -31.99 5.62
CA CYS A 143 -0.10 -31.74 4.28
C CYS A 143 1.11 -32.63 3.93
N PRO A 144 1.38 -32.85 2.62
CA PRO A 144 2.61 -33.50 2.16
C PRO A 144 3.88 -32.82 2.70
N GLN A 145 4.94 -33.60 2.92
CA GLN A 145 6.17 -33.13 3.57
C GLN A 145 6.77 -31.88 2.91
N HIS A 146 6.76 -31.79 1.59
CA HIS A 146 7.33 -30.67 0.84
C HIS A 146 6.56 -29.34 1.01
N LEU A 147 5.31 -29.39 1.48
CA LEU A 147 4.48 -28.19 1.75
C LEU A 147 4.51 -27.75 3.21
N ARG A 148 5.03 -28.58 4.12
CA ARG A 148 5.01 -28.30 5.57
C ARG A 148 5.71 -27.01 5.93
N LYS A 149 6.80 -26.68 5.24
CA LYS A 149 7.54 -25.43 5.46
C LYS A 149 6.71 -24.17 5.19
N ASN A 150 5.65 -24.27 4.39
CA ASN A 150 4.75 -23.16 4.08
C ASN A 150 3.60 -23.04 5.10
N MET A 151 3.49 -23.98 6.05
CA MET A 151 2.42 -24.00 7.07
C MET A 151 3.00 -23.50 8.38
N ILE A 152 2.69 -22.26 8.76
CA ILE A 152 3.19 -21.65 9.98
C ILE A 152 2.05 -21.61 10.98
N ARG A 153 2.22 -22.39 12.05
CA ARG A 153 1.24 -22.49 13.12
C ARG A 153 1.41 -21.34 14.11
N THR A 154 0.32 -20.63 14.40
CA THR A 154 0.22 -19.70 15.53
C THR A 154 -0.27 -20.43 16.78
N ASP A 155 -0.01 -19.85 17.95
CA ASP A 155 -0.65 -20.29 19.19
C ASP A 155 -1.96 -19.52 19.34
N PRO A 156 -3.14 -20.18 19.42
CA PRO A 156 -4.41 -19.47 19.55
C PRO A 156 -4.51 -18.59 20.81
N HIS A 157 -3.70 -18.83 21.84
CA HIS A 157 -3.66 -17.99 23.05
C HIS A 157 -2.82 -16.73 22.90
N HIS A 158 -1.98 -16.65 21.87
CA HIS A 158 -1.06 -15.53 21.66
C HIS A 158 -1.30 -14.84 20.31
N GLY A 159 -1.85 -15.55 19.31
CA GLY A 159 -1.95 -15.07 17.94
C GLY A 159 -0.60 -15.04 17.21
N LEU A 160 -0.51 -14.19 16.19
CA LEU A 160 0.68 -14.01 15.35
C LEU A 160 1.84 -13.35 16.13
N GLN A 161 2.89 -14.10 16.46
CA GLN A 161 4.11 -13.60 17.11
C GLN A 161 5.23 -13.25 16.12
N PRO A 162 6.25 -12.47 16.55
CA PRO A 162 7.38 -12.10 15.69
C PRO A 162 8.10 -13.31 15.07
N GLU A 163 8.15 -14.44 15.77
CA GLU A 163 8.80 -15.67 15.28
C GLU A 163 8.06 -16.25 14.07
N GLN A 164 6.72 -16.21 14.06
CA GLN A 164 5.94 -16.62 12.89
C GLN A 164 6.10 -15.65 11.71
N VAL A 165 6.21 -14.34 11.98
CA VAL A 165 6.50 -13.34 10.94
C VAL A 165 7.86 -13.64 10.30
N GLN A 166 8.89 -13.89 11.10
CA GLN A 166 10.23 -14.24 10.57
C GLN A 166 10.22 -15.55 9.78
N ALA A 167 9.56 -16.59 10.29
CA ALA A 167 9.41 -17.85 9.56
C ALA A 167 8.69 -17.65 8.21
N ALA A 168 7.68 -16.78 8.15
CA ALA A 168 6.98 -16.47 6.91
C ALA A 168 7.88 -15.74 5.90
N LEU A 169 8.69 -14.79 6.37
CA LEU A 169 9.68 -14.10 5.54
C LEU A 169 10.75 -15.05 5.00
N GLN A 170 11.19 -16.03 5.80
CA GLN A 170 12.11 -17.08 5.34
C GLN A 170 11.49 -17.95 4.24
N VAL A 171 10.20 -18.27 4.32
CA VAL A 171 9.47 -18.96 3.23
C VAL A 171 9.46 -18.13 1.95
N PHE A 172 9.40 -16.80 2.07
CA PHE A 172 9.56 -15.86 0.95
C PHE A 172 11.01 -15.67 0.49
N GLY A 173 11.99 -16.34 1.10
CA GLY A 173 13.40 -16.23 0.75
C GLY A 173 14.05 -14.90 1.16
N LEU A 174 13.46 -14.23 2.15
CA LEU A 174 13.98 -12.98 2.70
C LEU A 174 14.78 -13.28 3.97
N SER A 175 16.05 -12.85 4.01
CA SER A 175 16.94 -13.00 5.17
C SER A 175 16.75 -11.85 6.17
N GLU A 176 17.00 -12.13 7.46
CA GLU A 176 16.81 -11.21 8.61
C GLU A 176 17.43 -9.82 8.42
N ASN A 177 18.53 -9.70 7.67
CA ASN A 177 19.26 -8.44 7.48
C ASN A 177 18.49 -7.34 6.73
N ARG A 178 17.31 -7.61 6.16
CA ARG A 178 16.49 -6.57 5.50
C ARG A 178 15.66 -5.71 6.46
N TRP A 179 15.51 -6.10 7.72
CA TRP A 179 14.65 -5.38 8.67
C TRP A 179 15.24 -4.04 9.14
N GLU A 180 16.57 -3.91 9.15
CA GLU A 180 17.23 -2.80 9.87
C GLU A 180 17.55 -1.56 9.01
N SER A 181 17.39 -1.64 7.69
CA SER A 181 17.58 -0.46 6.84
C SER A 181 16.23 0.09 6.40
N PRO A 182 15.92 1.39 6.63
CA PRO A 182 14.80 2.01 5.93
C PRO A 182 15.02 1.75 4.42
N PRO A 183 13.95 1.41 3.67
CA PRO A 183 14.11 1.10 2.26
C PRO A 183 14.90 2.22 1.59
N GLN A 184 16.03 1.87 0.96
CA GLN A 184 16.61 2.72 -0.08
C GLN A 184 15.55 2.79 -1.18
N GLY A 185 14.69 3.78 -1.08
CA GLY A 185 13.43 3.81 -1.82
C GLY A 185 13.40 4.99 -2.76
N LYS A 186 12.59 4.84 -3.81
CA LYS A 186 12.34 5.90 -4.78
C LYS A 186 11.51 7.00 -4.12
N GLY A 187 11.71 8.23 -4.56
CA GLY A 187 10.75 9.31 -4.32
C GLY A 187 9.66 9.29 -5.39
N ILE A 188 8.45 9.73 -5.06
CA ILE A 188 7.40 10.05 -6.01
C ILE A 188 6.90 11.47 -5.77
N ILE A 189 6.68 12.21 -6.85
CA ILE A 189 6.03 13.52 -6.84
C ILE A 189 4.67 13.34 -7.50
N LEU A 190 3.61 13.77 -6.84
CA LEU A 190 2.25 13.64 -7.32
C LEU A 190 1.68 15.03 -7.58
N ASP A 191 1.23 15.24 -8.82
CA ASP A 191 0.41 16.39 -9.16
C ASP A 191 -0.94 16.30 -8.44
N ILE A 192 -1.49 17.43 -7.98
CA ILE A 192 -2.75 17.49 -7.24
C ILE A 192 -3.93 17.69 -8.21
N ASP A 193 -3.91 18.80 -8.96
CA ASP A 193 -5.08 19.32 -9.67
C ASP A 193 -5.36 18.54 -10.96
N GLY A 194 -6.54 17.94 -11.06
CA GLY A 194 -6.90 17.08 -12.19
C GLY A 194 -6.17 15.72 -12.18
N THR A 195 -5.29 15.45 -11.21
CA THR A 195 -4.66 14.14 -11.05
C THR A 195 -5.25 13.38 -9.86
N LEU A 196 -5.20 13.98 -8.67
CA LEU A 196 -5.67 13.38 -7.41
C LEU A 196 -7.05 13.89 -6.98
N ILE A 197 -7.34 15.16 -7.28
CA ILE A 197 -8.60 15.81 -6.96
C ILE A 197 -9.12 16.61 -8.15
N ASP A 198 -10.38 17.00 -8.09
CA ASP A 198 -10.94 18.02 -8.96
C ASP A 198 -11.88 18.96 -8.18
N THR A 199 -12.10 20.15 -8.72
CA THR A 199 -13.01 21.17 -8.17
C THR A 199 -14.16 21.40 -9.12
N ALA A 200 -15.39 21.15 -8.66
CA ALA A 200 -16.58 21.34 -9.47
C ALA A 200 -17.72 21.98 -8.64
N SER A 201 -18.64 22.67 -9.32
CA SER A 201 -19.85 23.20 -8.65
C SER A 201 -20.91 22.10 -8.45
N HIS A 202 -20.90 21.07 -9.31
CA HIS A 202 -21.79 19.92 -9.24
C HIS A 202 -21.03 18.66 -9.64
N SER A 203 -21.27 17.56 -8.91
CA SER A 203 -20.71 16.24 -9.17
C SER A 203 -21.68 15.17 -8.67
N PRO A 204 -21.74 13.98 -9.32
CA PRO A 204 -22.41 12.83 -8.75
C PRO A 204 -21.70 12.26 -7.51
N LEU A 205 -20.45 12.65 -7.26
CA LEU A 205 -19.67 12.22 -6.11
C LEU A 205 -20.05 13.02 -4.86
N GLN A 206 -19.80 12.41 -3.69
CA GLN A 206 -19.85 13.14 -2.43
C GLN A 206 -18.56 13.98 -2.31
N PRO A 207 -18.67 15.30 -2.10
CA PRO A 207 -17.48 16.13 -1.90
C PRO A 207 -16.82 15.78 -0.57
N ALA A 208 -15.51 15.76 -0.58
CA ALA A 208 -14.74 15.57 0.64
C ALA A 208 -14.61 16.89 1.44
N TYR A 209 -14.73 18.02 0.73
CA TYR A 209 -14.90 19.34 1.33
C TYR A 209 -15.83 20.22 0.48
N SER A 210 -16.67 21.02 1.13
CA SER A 210 -17.59 21.94 0.47
C SER A 210 -17.71 23.23 1.29
N GLN A 211 -17.41 24.36 0.66
CA GLN A 211 -17.66 25.68 1.21
C GLN A 211 -18.15 26.64 0.12
N GLU A 212 -19.33 27.23 0.34
CA GLU A 212 -19.97 28.17 -0.58
C GLU A 212 -20.10 27.64 -2.02
N ALA A 213 -19.28 28.14 -2.94
CA ALA A 213 -19.29 27.81 -4.36
C ALA A 213 -18.21 26.80 -4.77
N LEU A 214 -17.38 26.35 -3.82
CA LEU A 214 -16.25 25.47 -4.08
C LEU A 214 -16.43 24.14 -3.36
N ALA A 215 -16.49 23.06 -4.14
CA ALA A 215 -16.45 21.70 -3.62
C ALA A 215 -15.23 20.97 -4.18
N ILE A 216 -14.53 20.26 -3.30
CA ILE A 216 -13.35 19.44 -3.61
C ILE A 216 -13.79 17.99 -3.63
N TYR A 217 -13.47 17.32 -4.73
CA TYR A 217 -13.77 15.91 -4.95
C TYR A 217 -12.48 15.13 -5.05
N GLY A 218 -12.28 14.19 -4.13
CA GLY A 218 -11.23 13.18 -4.27
C GLY A 218 -11.52 12.27 -5.47
N ARG A 219 -10.51 12.02 -6.29
CA ARG A 219 -10.60 11.00 -7.34
C ARG A 219 -10.87 9.64 -6.71
N PRO A 220 -11.72 8.77 -7.30
CA PRO A 220 -11.95 7.46 -6.72
C PRO A 220 -10.64 6.70 -6.45
N HIS A 221 -10.60 6.01 -5.31
CA HIS A 221 -9.43 5.30 -4.80
C HIS A 221 -8.26 6.20 -4.35
N LEU A 222 -8.44 7.52 -4.20
CA LEU A 222 -7.40 8.45 -3.72
C LEU A 222 -6.71 7.98 -2.44
N GLN A 223 -7.48 7.63 -1.39
CA GLN A 223 -6.86 7.21 -0.13
C GLN A 223 -6.02 5.94 -0.31
N THR A 224 -6.58 4.93 -1.00
CA THR A 224 -5.89 3.68 -1.32
C THR A 224 -4.60 3.92 -2.12
N PHE A 225 -4.62 4.89 -3.03
CA PHE A 225 -3.48 5.32 -3.83
C PHE A 225 -2.39 5.97 -2.99
N LEU A 226 -2.77 6.90 -2.10
CA LEU A 226 -1.84 7.57 -1.21
C LEU A 226 -1.21 6.57 -0.24
N ASP A 227 -2.01 5.68 0.36
CA ASP A 227 -1.50 4.62 1.25
C ASP A 227 -0.46 3.75 0.53
N PHE A 228 -0.75 3.35 -0.72
CA PHE A 228 0.22 2.67 -1.56
C PHE A 228 1.50 3.47 -1.76
N CYS A 229 1.41 4.77 -2.05
CA CYS A 229 2.58 5.61 -2.26
C CYS A 229 3.44 5.71 -0.98
N PHE A 230 2.82 5.98 0.17
CA PHE A 230 3.53 6.09 1.45
C PHE A 230 4.10 4.76 1.95
N GLU A 231 3.52 3.63 1.53
CA GLU A 231 4.08 2.31 1.78
C GLU A 231 5.32 2.05 0.93
N ASN A 232 5.29 2.38 -0.35
CA ASN A 232 6.27 1.85 -1.30
C ASN A 232 7.37 2.83 -1.71
N PHE A 233 7.20 4.12 -1.44
CA PHE A 233 8.17 5.16 -1.78
C PHE A 233 8.83 5.71 -0.51
N ALA A 234 10.14 5.96 -0.58
CA ALA A 234 10.88 6.55 0.54
C ALA A 234 10.51 8.02 0.78
N GLY A 235 10.03 8.69 -0.26
CA GLY A 235 9.48 10.05 -0.18
C GLY A 235 8.27 10.18 -1.09
N VAL A 236 7.21 10.80 -0.57
CA VAL A 236 6.03 11.19 -1.35
C VAL A 236 5.91 12.70 -1.21
N ALA A 237 5.98 13.40 -2.33
CA ALA A 237 5.80 14.84 -2.40
C ALA A 237 4.52 15.13 -3.19
N LEU A 238 3.77 16.14 -2.76
CA LEU A 238 2.63 16.66 -3.50
C LEU A 238 3.05 17.97 -4.16
N TRP A 239 2.66 18.16 -5.42
CA TRP A 239 2.97 19.33 -6.22
C TRP A 239 1.70 19.85 -6.90
N SER A 240 1.58 21.16 -7.02
CA SER A 240 0.46 21.81 -7.69
C SER A 240 0.95 23.09 -8.34
N THR A 241 0.31 23.47 -9.44
CA THR A 241 0.51 24.77 -10.08
C THR A 241 -0.19 25.91 -9.34
N SER A 242 -1.10 25.60 -8.43
CA SER A 242 -1.83 26.55 -7.60
C SER A 242 -0.94 27.12 -6.48
N ASP A 243 -1.48 28.03 -5.67
CA ASP A 243 -0.76 28.62 -4.55
C ASP A 243 -0.59 27.66 -3.36
N GLU A 244 0.20 28.09 -2.37
CA GLU A 244 0.51 27.29 -1.19
C GLU A 244 -0.71 27.10 -0.27
N GLU A 245 -1.61 28.08 -0.21
CA GLU A 245 -2.82 27.99 0.62
C GLU A 245 -3.77 26.93 0.07
N TRP A 246 -3.91 26.84 -1.25
CA TRP A 246 -4.62 25.77 -1.93
C TRP A 246 -4.04 24.39 -1.58
N CYS A 247 -2.72 24.23 -1.69
CA CYS A 247 -2.06 22.97 -1.37
C CYS A 247 -2.31 22.54 0.08
N LYS A 248 -2.18 23.48 1.02
CA LYS A 248 -2.44 23.21 2.44
C LYS A 248 -3.88 22.82 2.68
N LEU A 249 -4.83 23.53 2.08
CA LEU A 249 -6.25 23.20 2.19
C LEU A 249 -6.52 21.77 1.72
N VAL A 250 -6.01 21.38 0.55
CA VAL A 250 -6.19 20.04 0.00
C VAL A 250 -5.54 18.98 0.90
N VAL A 251 -4.31 19.21 1.35
CA VAL A 251 -3.60 18.27 2.23
C VAL A 251 -4.29 18.13 3.59
N ASP A 252 -4.82 19.21 4.15
CA ASP A 252 -5.49 19.17 5.45
C ASP A 252 -6.87 18.48 5.37
N LYS A 253 -7.52 18.49 4.20
CA LYS A 253 -8.83 17.87 3.99
C LYS A 253 -8.75 16.43 3.49
N GLU A 254 -7.89 16.16 2.52
CA GLU A 254 -7.73 14.83 1.90
C GLU A 254 -6.54 14.04 2.45
N GLY A 255 -5.51 14.73 2.96
CA GLY A 255 -4.24 14.15 3.36
C GLY A 255 -4.26 13.48 4.73
N HIS A 256 -5.43 13.20 5.29
CA HIS A 256 -5.58 12.36 6.49
C HIS A 256 -5.20 10.90 6.19
N THR A 257 -3.91 10.67 5.97
CA THR A 257 -3.36 9.32 6.01
C THR A 257 -3.40 8.86 7.47
N GLN A 258 -3.90 7.64 7.69
CA GLN A 258 -4.02 7.05 9.03
C GLN A 258 -2.66 6.85 9.74
N ARG A 259 -1.55 7.12 9.05
CA ARG A 259 -0.18 6.95 9.55
C ARG A 259 0.36 8.15 10.35
N GLY A 260 -0.37 9.26 10.46
CA GLY A 260 0.15 10.46 11.14
C GLY A 260 1.45 11.01 10.52
N ARG A 261 1.75 10.62 9.27
CA ARG A 261 2.82 11.20 8.46
C ARG A 261 2.17 12.27 7.60
N PRO A 262 2.35 13.56 7.91
CA PRO A 262 1.85 14.60 7.01
C PRO A 262 2.56 14.45 5.66
N ALA A 263 1.81 14.51 4.58
CA ALA A 263 2.40 14.83 3.28
C ALA A 263 2.97 16.25 3.41
N GLU A 264 4.27 16.44 3.20
CA GLU A 264 4.82 17.79 3.19
C GLU A 264 4.57 18.40 1.80
N PRO A 265 3.92 19.58 1.70
CA PRO A 265 3.72 20.25 0.42
C PRO A 265 5.07 20.62 -0.18
N ALA A 266 5.34 20.20 -1.41
CA ALA A 266 6.48 20.69 -2.17
C ALA A 266 6.04 21.98 -2.89
N SER A 267 6.75 23.09 -2.60
CA SER A 267 6.61 24.45 -3.14
C SER A 267 5.61 24.71 -4.29
N SER A 268 4.83 25.78 -4.16
CA SER A 268 3.95 26.33 -5.22
C SER A 268 4.73 26.96 -6.39
N ALA A 269 4.10 27.04 -7.56
CA ALA A 269 4.68 27.62 -8.78
C ALA A 269 5.16 29.08 -8.62
N GLN A 270 4.64 29.82 -7.64
CA GLN A 270 5.08 31.19 -7.32
C GLN A 270 6.56 31.27 -6.92
N SER A 271 7.14 30.18 -6.40
CA SER A 271 8.56 30.10 -6.06
C SER A 271 9.49 29.97 -7.28
N ALA A 272 8.95 29.59 -8.45
CA ALA A 272 9.73 29.37 -9.67
C ALA A 272 9.69 30.55 -10.66
N ALA A 273 8.72 31.46 -10.54
CA ALA A 273 8.49 32.54 -11.52
C ALA A 273 9.17 33.88 -11.18
N GLY A 274 9.79 34.02 -10.00
CA GLY A 274 10.41 35.27 -9.54
C GLY A 274 11.89 35.41 -9.87
N ALA A 275 12.27 35.41 -11.15
CA ALA A 275 13.65 35.68 -11.57
C ALA A 275 13.72 36.75 -12.68
N SER A 276 13.28 37.97 -12.36
CA SER A 276 13.77 39.16 -13.06
C SER A 276 13.80 40.38 -12.12
N SER A 277 15.01 40.92 -11.95
CA SER A 277 15.39 42.17 -11.27
C SER A 277 15.47 42.19 -9.72
N GLY A 278 16.65 42.59 -9.22
CA GLY A 278 16.84 43.18 -7.88
C GLY A 278 17.30 42.22 -6.78
N ALA A 279 18.54 42.41 -6.30
CA ALA A 279 19.15 41.62 -5.26
C ALA A 279 18.42 41.74 -3.90
N SER A 280 17.99 40.59 -3.36
CA SER A 280 17.78 40.35 -1.92
C SER A 280 17.65 38.83 -1.72
N ASN A 281 18.75 38.18 -1.33
CA ASN A 281 18.81 36.75 -1.07
C ASN A 281 18.17 36.40 0.28
N THR A 282 17.00 35.79 0.24
CA THR A 282 16.53 34.85 1.28
C THR A 282 15.94 33.64 0.59
N ALA A 283 16.76 32.61 0.40
CA ALA A 283 16.34 31.32 -0.12
C ALA A 283 15.58 30.56 0.98
N ALA A 284 14.30 30.29 0.76
CA ALA A 284 13.53 29.36 1.59
C ALA A 284 14.02 27.93 1.34
N SER A 285 14.44 27.29 2.42
CA SER A 285 15.00 25.94 2.49
C SER A 285 13.88 24.91 2.38
N ILE A 286 14.11 23.88 1.56
CA ILE A 286 13.38 22.62 1.56
C ILE A 286 13.45 22.04 2.98
N CYS A 287 12.30 21.79 3.61
CA CYS A 287 12.23 20.95 4.79
C CYS A 287 11.78 19.56 4.36
N ALA A 288 12.51 18.56 4.81
CA ALA A 288 12.09 17.19 4.95
C ALA A 288 12.73 16.77 6.28
N THR A 289 11.96 16.38 7.28
CA THR A 289 12.51 15.75 8.49
C THR A 289 12.13 14.27 8.47
N ARG A 290 13.10 13.34 8.48
CA ARG A 290 13.99 13.03 9.62
C ARG A 290 15.49 12.95 9.24
N ARG A 291 16.30 13.53 10.14
CA ARG A 291 17.77 13.71 10.17
C ARG A 291 18.33 14.77 9.21
N GLU A 292 18.69 15.90 9.82
CA GLU A 292 19.47 17.01 9.28
C GLU A 292 20.52 16.56 8.24
N LYS A 293 20.18 16.74 6.96
CA LYS A 293 21.15 16.87 5.88
C LYS A 293 20.78 18.12 5.09
N ARG A 294 21.50 19.21 5.36
CA ARG A 294 21.45 20.44 4.58
C ARG A 294 21.94 20.13 3.16
N TYR A 295 21.06 20.21 2.16
CA TYR A 295 21.46 20.06 0.75
C TYR A 295 21.85 21.43 0.18
N ARG A 296 23.10 21.54 -0.29
CA ARG A 296 23.62 22.72 -1.01
C ARG A 296 23.27 22.63 -2.49
N SER A 297 22.84 23.75 -3.08
CA SER A 297 22.70 23.85 -4.54
C SER A 297 24.09 23.79 -5.22
N ALA A 298 24.17 23.05 -6.31
CA ALA A 298 25.40 22.87 -7.08
C ALA A 298 25.73 24.13 -7.92
N ARG A 299 26.56 25.01 -7.37
CA ARG A 299 27.39 25.95 -8.15
C ARG A 299 28.77 26.08 -7.51
N SER A 300 29.65 25.15 -7.85
CA SER A 300 31.12 25.25 -7.99
C SER A 300 31.79 23.92 -7.63
N CYS A 301 32.45 23.31 -8.61
CA CYS A 301 33.37 22.19 -8.39
C CYS A 301 34.69 22.75 -7.84
N GLY A 302 34.99 22.45 -6.58
CA GLY A 302 36.33 22.52 -5.99
C GLY A 302 36.68 21.15 -5.40
N ARG A 303 37.87 20.65 -5.73
CA ARG A 303 38.40 19.29 -5.46
C ARG A 303 38.41 18.87 -3.98
N PHE A 304 37.95 17.64 -3.70
CA PHE A 304 38.56 16.52 -2.93
C PHE A 304 37.53 15.67 -2.13
N GLY A 305 37.49 14.37 -2.41
CA GLY A 305 37.35 13.26 -1.42
C GLY A 305 35.98 12.86 -0.84
N SER A 306 35.36 11.83 -1.45
CA SER A 306 34.49 10.77 -0.83
C SER A 306 33.04 11.11 -0.38
N PRO A 307 32.13 10.13 -0.18
CA PRO A 307 31.42 9.31 -1.19
C PRO A 307 29.85 9.41 -1.14
N ALA A 308 29.22 9.02 -2.27
CA ALA A 308 27.83 8.61 -2.59
C ALA A 308 26.60 9.46 -2.18
N PRO A 309 25.88 10.08 -3.15
CA PRO A 309 24.55 10.67 -2.96
C PRO A 309 23.41 9.74 -3.41
N GLY A 310 22.33 9.69 -2.64
CA GLY A 310 21.04 9.15 -3.09
C GLY A 310 20.37 10.14 -4.04
N GLU A 311 20.07 9.71 -5.26
CA GLU A 311 19.49 10.55 -6.31
C GLU A 311 18.00 10.84 -6.02
N LEU A 312 17.68 12.10 -5.77
CA LEU A 312 16.34 12.63 -5.95
C LEU A 312 16.35 13.36 -7.30
N ALA A 313 15.77 12.75 -8.32
CA ALA A 313 15.60 13.38 -9.63
C ALA A 313 14.58 14.52 -9.51
N ALA A 314 15.02 15.76 -9.67
CA ALA A 314 14.13 16.90 -9.84
C ALA A 314 13.48 16.84 -11.23
N PHE A 315 12.16 16.92 -11.26
CA PHE A 315 11.32 16.75 -12.45
C PHE A 315 11.40 17.96 -13.40
N THR A 316 12.42 17.97 -14.25
CA THR A 316 12.38 18.67 -15.55
C THR A 316 12.70 17.73 -16.72
N GLU A 317 13.02 16.46 -16.45
CA GLU A 317 13.27 15.47 -17.50
C GLU A 317 11.98 14.76 -17.89
N ARG A 318 11.51 14.99 -19.13
CA ARG A 318 10.39 14.27 -19.77
C ARG A 318 10.48 12.74 -19.66
N ALA A 319 11.68 12.19 -19.40
CA ALA A 319 11.91 10.76 -19.26
C ALA A 319 11.25 10.13 -18.02
N ALA A 320 10.95 10.92 -16.97
CA ALA A 320 10.38 10.41 -15.72
C ALA A 320 8.90 10.76 -15.51
N SER A 321 8.27 11.51 -16.44
CA SER A 321 6.86 11.92 -16.32
C SER A 321 5.89 10.90 -16.89
N LEU A 322 4.87 10.56 -16.11
CA LEU A 322 3.71 9.77 -16.55
C LEU A 322 2.56 10.71 -16.88
N SER A 323 2.17 10.77 -18.15
CA SER A 323 0.95 11.48 -18.54
C SER A 323 -0.28 10.68 -18.09
N ARG A 324 -1.27 11.35 -17.50
CA ARG A 324 -2.53 10.73 -17.08
C ARG A 324 -3.72 11.51 -17.60
N PRO A 325 -4.86 10.83 -17.86
CA PRO A 325 -6.12 11.52 -18.10
C PRO A 325 -6.47 12.38 -16.88
N SER A 326 -6.81 13.64 -17.15
CA SER A 326 -7.33 14.54 -16.13
C SER A 326 -8.64 13.98 -15.56
N PHE A 327 -8.79 14.06 -14.25
CA PHE A 327 -10.01 13.74 -13.54
C PHE A 327 -10.99 14.90 -13.65
N ASP A 328 -12.22 14.60 -14.06
CA ASP A 328 -13.33 15.54 -14.14
C ASP A 328 -14.44 15.03 -13.23
N ALA A 329 -14.57 15.62 -12.05
CA ALA A 329 -15.56 15.24 -11.05
C ALA A 329 -16.99 15.56 -11.51
N SER A 330 -17.19 16.46 -12.48
CA SER A 330 -18.53 16.79 -12.98
C SER A 330 -19.09 15.70 -13.92
N SER A 331 -18.23 14.83 -14.44
CA SER A 331 -18.62 13.74 -15.34
C SER A 331 -19.41 12.66 -14.62
N GLU A 332 -20.44 12.10 -15.27
CA GLU A 332 -21.16 10.92 -14.77
C GLU A 332 -20.23 9.70 -14.62
N ALA A 333 -19.19 9.60 -15.45
CA ALA A 333 -18.21 8.53 -15.39
C ALA A 333 -17.21 8.67 -14.23
N SER A 334 -17.21 9.80 -13.51
CA SER A 334 -16.25 10.08 -12.44
C SER A 334 -16.34 9.08 -11.28
N ALA A 335 -17.51 8.48 -11.04
CA ALA A 335 -17.69 7.46 -10.00
C ALA A 335 -17.06 6.11 -10.34
N GLU A 336 -16.78 5.84 -11.62
CA GLU A 336 -16.19 4.60 -12.12
C GLU A 336 -14.72 4.82 -12.55
N ASP A 337 -14.09 5.95 -12.21
CA ASP A 337 -12.69 6.24 -12.55
C ASP A 337 -11.73 5.29 -11.78
N GLU A 338 -11.08 4.39 -12.53
CA GLU A 338 -10.11 3.45 -11.99
C GLU A 338 -8.65 3.87 -12.27
N GLU A 339 -8.37 5.10 -12.71
CA GLU A 339 -7.03 5.49 -13.16
C GLU A 339 -5.98 5.43 -12.04
N LEU A 340 -6.36 5.77 -10.80
CA LEU A 340 -5.44 5.64 -9.66
C LEU A 340 -5.11 4.17 -9.36
N LEU A 341 -6.06 3.25 -9.49
CA LEU A 341 -5.78 1.81 -9.35
C LEU A 341 -4.85 1.31 -10.46
N LYS A 342 -5.07 1.75 -11.70
CA LYS A 342 -4.17 1.43 -12.84
C LYS A 342 -2.77 1.99 -12.60
N LEU A 343 -2.66 3.20 -12.05
CA LEU A 343 -1.39 3.82 -11.70
C LEU A 343 -0.68 3.06 -10.57
N MET A 344 -1.36 2.64 -9.50
CA MET A 344 -0.75 1.80 -8.46
C MET A 344 -0.14 0.54 -9.05
N ARG A 345 -0.90 -0.16 -9.88
CA ARG A 345 -0.43 -1.38 -10.55
C ARG A 345 0.82 -1.10 -11.39
N TYR A 346 0.80 -0.03 -12.19
CA TYR A 346 1.96 0.36 -12.99
C TYR A 346 3.17 0.67 -12.12
N LEU A 347 2.99 1.45 -11.06
CA LEU A 347 4.07 1.78 -10.13
C LEU A 347 4.64 0.50 -9.49
N GLU A 348 3.77 -0.43 -9.09
CA GLU A 348 4.18 -1.68 -8.45
C GLU A 348 4.94 -2.62 -9.39
N THR A 349 4.45 -2.81 -10.62
CA THR A 349 5.02 -3.81 -11.54
C THR A 349 6.15 -3.26 -12.39
N GLU A 350 6.08 -1.99 -12.77
CA GLU A 350 7.02 -1.40 -13.74
C GLU A 350 8.04 -0.46 -13.09
N VAL A 351 7.68 0.26 -12.01
CA VAL A 351 8.54 1.32 -11.45
C VAL A 351 9.33 0.86 -10.24
N LEU A 352 8.66 0.29 -9.23
CA LEU A 352 9.29 -0.14 -7.98
C LEU A 352 10.42 -1.16 -8.20
N PRO A 353 10.31 -2.14 -9.11
CA PRO A 353 11.37 -3.13 -9.32
C PRO A 353 12.64 -2.60 -9.99
N LEU A 354 12.58 -1.43 -10.64
CA LEU A 354 13.72 -0.89 -11.37
C LEU A 354 14.82 -0.43 -10.44
N GLU A 355 16.08 -0.60 -10.83
CA GLU A 355 17.19 0.03 -10.11
C GLU A 355 17.22 1.55 -10.37
N ASP A 356 17.03 1.95 -11.64
CA ASP A 356 16.95 3.33 -12.08
C ASP A 356 15.68 3.57 -12.91
N VAL A 357 14.79 4.44 -12.42
CA VAL A 357 13.52 4.79 -13.08
C VAL A 357 13.76 5.49 -14.43
N ARG A 358 14.87 6.20 -14.61
CA ARG A 358 15.20 6.91 -15.86
C ARG A 358 15.49 5.97 -17.03
N SER A 359 15.89 4.73 -16.73
CA SER A 359 16.10 3.71 -17.76
C SER A 359 14.80 3.16 -18.34
N HIS A 360 13.66 3.45 -17.70
CA HIS A 360 12.36 2.96 -18.15
C HIS A 360 11.81 3.86 -19.25
N THR A 361 11.69 3.30 -20.46
CA THR A 361 10.97 3.97 -21.54
C THR A 361 9.48 3.72 -21.36
N CYS A 362 8.73 4.75 -20.98
CA CYS A 362 7.28 4.64 -20.86
C CYS A 362 6.70 4.19 -22.22
N PRO A 363 5.91 3.10 -22.27
CA PRO A 363 5.16 2.76 -23.47
C PRO A 363 4.26 3.96 -23.81
N ARG A 364 4.39 4.47 -25.04
CA ARG A 364 3.64 5.62 -25.52
C ARG A 364 2.17 5.30 -25.74
#